data_AF-A0A6N8WFG5-F1
#
_entry.id   AF-A0A6N8WFG5-F1
#
_cell.length_a   1.000
_cell.length_b   1.000
_cell.length_c   1.000
_cell.angle_alpha   90.00
_cell.angle_beta   90.00
_cell.angle_gamma   90.00
#
_symmetry.space_group_name_H-M   'P 1'
#
loop_
_entity.id
_entity.type
_entity.pdbx_description
1 polymer ?
#
loop_
_entity_poly.entity_id
_entity_poly.type
_entity_poly.pdbx_seq_one_letter_code
_entity_poly.pdbx_strand_id
1 'polypeptide(L)'
;MTESTMRGREMRTTETVLNVLSERGKNQKPVERLHRQSYNIGLHEKAYGQIYANRGATTRGINDNTLDGTSRKRFERNIERVKTGTYQWNPTRRTYIPKRGGKLRPLGIPTGDDKQLQTAMKILLESYYEPQFSE
;
A
#
# COMPACT_ATOMS: atom_id res chain seq x y z
N MET A 1 10.40 39.63 -0.41
CA MET A 1 10.12 38.20 -0.14
C MET A 1 8.77 37.89 -0.72
N THR A 2 8.68 37.13 -1.81
CA THR A 2 7.44 36.91 -2.55
C THR A 2 6.57 35.85 -1.86
N GLU A 3 5.30 36.17 -1.63
CA GLU A 3 4.24 35.35 -1.01
C GLU A 3 3.85 34.07 -1.81
N SER A 4 4.71 33.59 -2.71
CA SER A 4 4.35 32.55 -3.68
C SER A 4 4.58 31.09 -3.20
N THR A 5 5.20 30.88 -2.04
CA THR A 5 5.69 29.52 -1.65
C THR A 5 4.71 28.67 -0.84
N MET A 6 3.56 29.17 -0.40
CA MET A 6 2.65 28.43 0.51
C MET A 6 1.25 28.16 -0.04
N ARG A 7 1.10 27.84 -1.34
CA ARG A 7 -0.09 27.10 -1.80
C ARG A 7 0.17 25.61 -1.69
N GLY A 8 -0.26 25.01 -0.58
CA GLY A 8 -0.36 23.56 -0.46
C GLY A 8 -1.25 23.02 -1.58
N ARG A 9 -0.65 22.50 -2.66
CA ARG A 9 -1.40 21.92 -3.78
C ARG A 9 -2.23 20.76 -3.23
N GLU A 10 -3.54 20.86 -3.42
CA GLU A 10 -4.52 19.85 -3.03
C GLU A 10 -4.09 18.44 -3.50
N MET A 11 -4.44 17.43 -2.70
CA MET A 11 -4.12 16.05 -3.04
C MET A 11 -4.90 15.64 -4.29
N ARG A 12 -4.20 15.13 -5.30
CA ARG A 12 -4.82 14.65 -6.52
C ARG A 12 -5.60 13.36 -6.25
N THR A 13 -6.60 13.06 -7.07
CA THR A 13 -7.33 11.78 -7.01
C THR A 13 -6.39 10.59 -7.22
N THR A 14 -6.77 9.43 -6.71
CA THR A 14 -5.99 8.19 -6.85
C THR A 14 -5.71 7.88 -8.31
N GLU A 15 -6.74 7.93 -9.15
CA GLU A 15 -6.68 7.65 -10.59
C GLU A 15 -5.68 8.57 -11.28
N THR A 16 -5.71 9.86 -10.97
CA THR A 16 -4.75 10.83 -11.52
C THR A 16 -3.32 10.49 -11.12
N VAL A 17 -3.11 10.10 -9.85
CA VAL A 17 -1.78 9.71 -9.35
C VAL A 17 -1.27 8.47 -10.07
N LEU A 18 -2.09 7.43 -10.19
CA LEU A 18 -1.70 6.17 -10.83
C LEU A 18 -1.42 6.36 -12.32
N ASN A 19 -2.24 7.15 -13.03
CA ASN A 19 -2.01 7.47 -14.44
C ASN A 19 -0.69 8.22 -14.63
N VAL A 20 -0.38 9.20 -13.77
CA VAL A 20 0.90 9.92 -13.83
C VAL A 20 2.08 8.97 -13.57
N LEU A 21 1.98 8.05 -12.62
CA LEU A 21 3.03 7.05 -12.37
C LEU A 21 3.22 6.11 -13.56
N SER A 22 2.13 5.65 -14.17
CA SER A 22 2.17 4.80 -15.36
C SER A 22 2.80 5.50 -16.56
N GLU A 23 2.40 6.74 -16.85
CA GLU A 23 3.02 7.52 -17.92
C GLU A 23 4.51 7.78 -17.67
N ARG A 24 4.92 8.01 -16.41
CA ARG A 24 6.35 8.13 -16.09
C ARG A 24 7.08 6.81 -16.31
N GLY A 25 6.49 5.70 -15.89
CA GLY A 25 7.04 4.35 -16.07
C GLY A 25 7.26 4.00 -17.54
N LYS A 26 6.24 4.21 -18.39
CA LYS A 26 6.33 4.04 -19.86
C LYS A 26 7.48 4.84 -20.47
N ASN A 27 7.68 6.06 -19.99
CA ASN A 27 8.72 6.97 -20.47
C ASN A 27 10.07 6.82 -19.72
N GLN A 28 10.20 5.81 -18.84
CA GLN A 28 11.37 5.56 -18.00
C GLN A 28 11.90 6.81 -17.25
N LYS A 29 10.98 7.71 -16.87
CA LYS A 29 11.32 8.91 -16.09
C LYS A 29 11.44 8.53 -14.62
N PRO A 30 12.36 9.12 -13.84
CA PRO A 30 12.54 8.79 -12.43
C PRO A 30 11.22 8.77 -11.65
N VAL A 31 11.01 7.77 -10.80
CA VAL A 31 9.83 7.76 -9.92
C VAL A 31 10.01 8.80 -8.83
N GLU A 32 9.01 9.65 -8.61
CA GLU A 32 9.11 10.77 -7.68
C GLU A 32 7.90 10.82 -6.74
N ARG A 33 8.14 11.34 -5.52
CA ARG A 33 7.11 11.69 -4.54
C ARG A 33 6.23 10.52 -4.06
N LEU A 34 6.65 9.26 -4.23
CA LEU A 34 5.90 8.07 -3.76
C LEU A 34 5.46 8.19 -2.30
N HIS A 35 6.37 8.64 -1.43
CA HIS A 35 6.07 8.87 -0.02
C HIS A 35 4.87 9.82 0.17
N ARG A 36 4.85 10.97 -0.53
CA ARG A 36 3.71 11.90 -0.51
C ARG A 36 2.44 11.28 -1.12
N GLN A 37 2.56 10.48 -2.17
CA GLN A 37 1.41 9.85 -2.80
C GLN A 37 0.78 8.77 -1.93
N SER A 38 1.55 8.15 -1.04
CA SER A 38 1.05 7.16 -0.08
C SER A 38 0.01 7.73 0.90
N TYR A 39 -0.13 9.06 0.99
CA TYR A 39 -1.10 9.72 1.88
C TYR A 39 -2.52 9.76 1.30
N ASN A 40 -2.70 9.33 0.05
CA ASN A 40 -3.99 9.41 -0.62
C ASN A 40 -5.00 8.44 0.03
N ILE A 41 -6.06 8.99 0.64
CA ILE A 41 -7.08 8.18 1.29
C ILE A 41 -7.78 7.23 0.32
N GLY A 42 -8.04 7.66 -0.93
CA GLY A 42 -8.63 6.83 -1.96
C GLY A 42 -7.71 5.69 -2.41
N LEU A 43 -6.39 5.85 -2.31
CA LEU A 43 -5.42 4.76 -2.54
C LEU A 43 -5.60 3.66 -1.49
N HIS A 44 -5.80 4.05 -0.22
CA HIS A 44 -6.05 3.09 0.86
C HIS A 44 -7.42 2.42 0.68
N GLU A 45 -8.46 3.15 0.32
CA GLU A 45 -9.76 2.53 0.04
C GLU A 45 -9.69 1.52 -1.12
N LYS A 46 -8.96 1.87 -2.19
CA LYS A 46 -8.68 0.95 -3.31
C LYS A 46 -7.89 -0.28 -2.84
N ALA A 47 -6.85 -0.09 -2.03
CA ALA A 47 -6.05 -1.18 -1.47
C ALA A 47 -6.89 -2.14 -0.62
N TYR A 48 -7.78 -1.60 0.22
CA TYR A 48 -8.69 -2.42 1.02
C TYR A 48 -9.61 -3.27 0.15
N GLY A 49 -10.18 -2.69 -0.91
CA GLY A 49 -11.01 -3.41 -1.88
C GLY A 49 -10.26 -4.58 -2.54
N GLN A 50 -8.98 -4.40 -2.90
CA GLN A 50 -8.15 -5.48 -3.44
C GLN A 50 -7.84 -6.58 -2.43
N ILE A 51 -7.60 -6.23 -1.16
CA ILE A 51 -7.29 -7.23 -0.14
C ILE A 51 -8.54 -8.01 0.25
N TYR A 52 -9.67 -7.33 0.45
CA TYR A 52 -10.91 -7.92 0.96
C TYR A 52 -11.44 -9.04 0.06
N ALA A 53 -11.19 -8.98 -1.24
CA ALA A 53 -11.54 -10.04 -2.18
C ALA A 53 -10.75 -11.36 -1.97
N ASN A 54 -9.64 -11.33 -1.21
CA ASN A 54 -8.77 -12.50 -1.02
C ASN A 54 -9.22 -13.36 0.18
N ARG A 55 -9.15 -14.70 0.01
CA ARG A 55 -9.45 -15.67 1.08
C ARG A 55 -8.62 -15.48 2.36
N GLY A 56 -7.46 -14.82 2.28
CA GLY A 56 -6.55 -14.56 3.40
C GLY A 56 -6.65 -13.16 4.02
N ALA A 57 -7.63 -12.33 3.61
CA ALA A 57 -7.76 -10.95 4.06
C ALA A 57 -7.83 -10.85 5.61
N THR A 58 -8.66 -11.69 6.19
CA THR A 58 -9.00 -11.74 7.63
C THR A 58 -8.06 -12.64 8.44
N THR A 59 -7.12 -13.33 7.78
CA THR A 59 -6.16 -14.20 8.47
C THR A 59 -5.25 -13.37 9.38
N ARG A 60 -5.25 -13.69 10.68
CA ARG A 60 -4.46 -13.00 11.70
C ARG A 60 -2.96 -13.04 11.43
N GLY A 61 -2.31 -11.89 11.62
CA GLY A 61 -0.85 -11.75 11.66
C GLY A 61 -0.31 -12.22 13.01
N ILE A 62 0.64 -11.47 13.59
CA ILE A 62 1.21 -11.76 14.91
C ILE A 62 0.27 -11.39 16.07
N ASN A 63 -0.77 -10.60 15.82
CA ASN A 63 -1.78 -10.17 16.78
C ASN A 63 -3.18 -10.19 16.13
N ASP A 64 -4.20 -9.78 16.90
CA ASP A 64 -5.61 -9.77 16.46
C ASP A 64 -5.97 -8.59 15.54
N ASN A 65 -4.98 -7.81 15.11
CA ASN A 65 -5.19 -6.79 14.09
C ASN A 65 -5.46 -7.47 12.73
N THR A 66 -6.73 -7.69 12.42
CA THR A 66 -7.21 -8.12 11.10
C THR A 66 -7.80 -6.92 10.35
N LEU A 67 -8.26 -7.15 9.12
CA LEU A 67 -8.95 -6.14 8.31
C LEU A 67 -10.47 -6.13 8.54
N ASP A 68 -11.00 -7.02 9.38
CA ASP A 68 -12.42 -7.06 9.73
C ASP A 68 -12.84 -5.76 10.43
N GLY A 69 -14.04 -5.27 10.10
CA GLY A 69 -14.57 -4.04 10.71
C GLY A 69 -13.72 -2.80 10.46
N THR A 70 -12.91 -2.79 9.40
CA THR A 70 -12.08 -1.63 9.04
C THR A 70 -12.92 -0.42 8.68
N SER A 71 -12.40 0.78 8.97
CA SER A 71 -13.05 2.05 8.72
C SER A 71 -12.10 3.05 8.07
N ARG A 72 -12.66 4.07 7.40
CA ARG A 72 -11.88 5.19 6.86
C ARG A 72 -10.99 5.86 7.91
N LYS A 73 -11.51 6.07 9.13
CA LYS A 73 -10.76 6.65 10.27
C LYS A 73 -9.49 5.86 10.61
N ARG A 74 -9.54 4.54 10.48
CA ARG A 74 -8.37 3.67 10.68
C ARG A 74 -7.30 3.92 9.61
N PHE A 75 -7.71 4.11 8.35
CA PHE A 75 -6.78 4.48 7.28
C PHE A 75 -6.18 5.86 7.51
N GLU A 76 -7.00 6.86 7.84
CA GLU A 76 -6.53 8.23 8.13
C GLU A 76 -5.49 8.24 9.26
N ARG A 77 -5.72 7.48 10.33
CA ARG A 77 -4.74 7.31 11.42
C ARG A 77 -3.43 6.68 10.93
N ASN A 78 -3.50 5.63 10.12
CA ASN A 78 -2.30 4.97 9.60
C ASN A 78 -1.54 5.89 8.63
N ILE A 79 -2.25 6.64 7.78
CA ILE A 79 -1.70 7.65 6.87
C ILE A 79 -0.96 8.73 7.67
N GLU A 80 -1.54 9.26 8.74
CA GLU A 80 -0.88 10.29 9.54
C GLU A 80 0.38 9.75 10.22
N ARG A 81 0.36 8.49 10.68
CA ARG A 81 1.56 7.82 11.21
C ARG A 81 2.65 7.65 10.16
N VAL A 82 2.29 7.30 8.92
CA VAL A 82 3.25 7.21 7.81
C VAL A 82 3.82 8.60 7.49
N LYS A 83 2.95 9.60 7.37
CA LYS A 83 3.33 10.98 7.05
C LYS A 83 4.27 11.61 8.08
N THR A 84 4.08 11.28 9.36
CA THR A 84 4.93 11.75 10.47
C THR A 84 6.15 10.85 10.72
N GLY A 85 6.30 9.75 9.99
CA GLY A 85 7.38 8.78 10.21
C GLY A 85 7.27 7.98 11.51
N THR A 86 6.08 7.96 12.13
CA THR A 86 5.82 7.29 13.42
C THR A 86 5.16 5.91 13.27
N TYR A 87 4.85 5.48 12.04
CA TYR A 87 4.30 4.15 11.80
C TYR A 87 5.34 3.06 12.12
N GLN A 88 4.96 2.13 13.00
CA GLN A 88 5.79 0.99 13.38
C GLN A 88 5.23 -0.29 12.76
N TRP A 89 6.04 -0.93 11.92
CA TRP A 89 5.70 -2.19 11.28
C TRP A 89 5.72 -3.33 12.29
N ASN A 90 4.78 -4.27 12.14
CA ASN A 90 4.76 -5.46 12.98
C ASN A 90 5.67 -6.55 12.37
N PRO A 91 6.28 -7.40 13.21
CA PRO A 91 6.91 -8.60 12.69
C PRO A 91 5.88 -9.48 12.00
N THR A 92 6.27 -10.08 10.88
CA THR A 92 5.40 -10.95 10.08
C THR A 92 5.29 -12.34 10.74
N ARG A 93 4.06 -12.85 10.93
CA ARG A 93 3.86 -14.19 11.48
C ARG A 93 4.23 -15.25 10.45
N ARG A 94 5.11 -16.19 10.82
CA ARG A 94 5.47 -17.32 9.96
C ARG A 94 4.44 -18.45 10.08
N THR A 95 4.02 -19.00 8.95
CA THR A 95 3.27 -20.27 8.86
C THR A 95 3.86 -21.13 7.74
N TYR A 96 3.45 -22.39 7.68
CA TYR A 96 3.92 -23.35 6.68
C TYR A 96 2.75 -23.96 5.93
N ILE A 97 2.86 -24.02 4.60
CA ILE A 97 1.87 -24.64 3.71
C ILE A 97 2.53 -25.82 2.99
N PRO A 98 1.88 -26.99 2.92
CA PRO A 98 2.44 -28.15 2.23
C PRO A 98 2.62 -27.88 0.72
N LYS A 99 3.75 -28.32 0.16
CA LYS A 99 3.93 -28.46 -1.29
C LYS A 99 3.47 -29.85 -1.73
N ARG A 100 3.21 -30.00 -3.04
CA ARG A 100 2.84 -31.27 -3.68
C ARG A 100 3.84 -32.43 -3.41
N GLY A 101 5.11 -32.11 -3.10
CA GLY A 101 6.17 -33.10 -2.80
C GLY A 101 6.55 -33.23 -1.33
N GLY A 102 5.63 -32.95 -0.39
CA GLY A 102 5.83 -33.17 1.06
C GLY A 102 6.68 -32.11 1.78
N LYS A 103 7.53 -31.36 1.06
CA LYS A 103 8.25 -30.21 1.64
C LYS A 103 7.28 -29.08 2.00
N LEU A 104 7.63 -28.28 3.00
CA LEU A 104 6.83 -27.12 3.42
C LEU A 104 7.30 -25.83 2.72
N ARG A 105 6.36 -24.94 2.36
CA ARG A 105 6.65 -23.57 1.92
C ARG A 105 6.41 -22.61 3.09
N PRO A 106 7.42 -21.83 3.53
CA PRO A 106 7.20 -20.79 4.51
C PRO A 106 6.35 -19.67 3.90
N LEU A 107 5.33 -19.22 4.64
CA LEU A 107 4.50 -18.07 4.31
C LEU A 107 4.59 -17.05 5.45
N GLY A 108 4.77 -15.78 5.10
CA GLY A 108 4.66 -14.67 6.04
C GLY A 108 3.27 -14.05 5.99
N ILE A 109 2.61 -13.91 7.13
CA ILE A 109 1.31 -13.27 7.27
C ILE A 109 1.47 -11.96 8.05
N PRO A 110 1.36 -10.79 7.41
CA PRO A 110 1.38 -9.50 8.09
C PRO A 110 0.08 -9.26 8.89
N THR A 111 0.09 -8.25 9.76
CA THR A 111 -1.14 -7.76 10.42
C THR A 111 -2.03 -7.02 9.42
N GLY A 112 -3.26 -6.71 9.79
CA GLY A 112 -4.23 -6.03 8.92
C GLY A 112 -3.75 -4.64 8.48
N ASP A 113 -3.26 -3.82 9.42
CA ASP A 113 -2.71 -2.50 9.10
C ASP A 113 -1.50 -2.60 8.15
N ASP A 114 -0.61 -3.56 8.40
CA ASP A 114 0.57 -3.78 7.56
C ASP A 114 0.17 -4.26 6.15
N LYS A 115 -0.78 -5.20 6.03
CA LYS A 115 -1.34 -5.66 4.74
C LYS A 115 -1.90 -4.49 3.93
N GLN A 116 -2.60 -3.60 4.61
CA GLN A 116 -3.21 -2.42 4.01
C GLN A 116 -2.18 -1.47 3.44
N LEU A 117 -1.19 -1.06 4.25
CA LEU A 117 -0.13 -0.17 3.79
C LEU A 117 0.74 -0.81 2.69
N GLN A 118 1.07 -2.10 2.83
CA GLN A 118 1.82 -2.84 1.82
C GLN A 118 1.09 -2.85 0.48
N THR A 119 -0.23 -3.08 0.48
CA THR A 119 -1.03 -3.07 -0.75
C THR A 119 -1.12 -1.67 -1.35
N ALA A 120 -1.27 -0.62 -0.54
CA ALA A 120 -1.26 0.75 -1.03
C ALA A 120 0.08 1.10 -1.72
N MET A 121 1.21 0.72 -1.11
CA MET A 121 2.55 0.90 -1.71
C MET A 121 2.71 0.07 -2.98
N LYS A 122 2.24 -1.19 -2.96
CA LYS A 122 2.25 -2.08 -4.11
C LYS A 122 1.53 -1.47 -5.31
N ILE A 123 0.31 -0.94 -5.14
CA ILE A 123 -0.46 -0.29 -6.22
C ILE A 123 0.33 0.86 -6.86
N LEU A 124 0.99 1.70 -6.06
CA LEU A 124 1.81 2.81 -6.58
C LEU A 124 3.01 2.29 -7.39
N LEU A 125 3.71 1.28 -6.86
CA LEU A 125 4.89 0.71 -7.50
C LEU A 125 4.52 -0.04 -8.79
N GLU A 126 3.50 -0.89 -8.76
CA GLU A 126 2.99 -1.59 -9.95
C GLU A 126 2.59 -0.59 -11.03
N SER A 127 1.89 0.49 -10.68
CA SER A 127 1.52 1.51 -11.67
C SER A 127 2.74 2.08 -12.40
N TYR A 128 3.89 2.20 -11.72
CA TYR A 128 5.13 2.66 -12.34
C TYR A 128 5.89 1.56 -13.08
N TYR A 129 5.98 0.34 -12.52
CA TYR A 129 6.84 -0.72 -13.04
C TYR A 129 6.18 -1.62 -14.09
N GLU A 130 4.87 -1.84 -14.04
CA GLU A 130 4.15 -2.71 -14.99
C GLU A 130 4.44 -2.36 -16.46
N PRO A 131 4.43 -1.09 -16.90
CA PRO A 131 4.71 -0.75 -18.30
C PRO A 131 6.16 -0.94 -18.73
N GLN A 132 7.07 -1.27 -17.81
CA GLN A 132 8.50 -1.48 -18.07
C GLN A 132 8.87 -2.97 -18.13
N PHE A 133 8.01 -3.85 -17.63
CA PHE A 133 8.27 -5.29 -17.69
C PHE A 133 8.14 -5.77 -19.14
N SER A 134 9.02 -6.69 -19.52
CA SER A 134 8.87 -7.43 -20.77
C SER A 134 7.68 -8.38 -20.66
N GLU A 135 7.05 -8.68 -21.78
CA GLU A 135 6.13 -9.82 -21.88
C GLU A 135 6.83 -11.17 -21.63
#